data_AF-A0A1W2EIL2-F1
#
_entry.id   AF-A0A1W2EIL2-F1
#
_cell.length_a   1.000
_cell.length_b   1.000
_cell.length_c   1.000
_cell.angle_alpha   90.00
_cell.angle_beta   90.00
_cell.angle_gamma   90.00
#
_symmetry.space_group_name_H-M   'P 1'
#
loop_
_entity.id
_entity.type
_entity.pdbx_description
1 polymer ?
#
loop_
_entity_poly.entity_id
_entity_poly.type
_entity_poly.pdbx_seq_one_letter_code
_entity_poly.pdbx_strand_id
1 'polypeptide(L)'
;MVLNLLDKAIGLQTPLVRKNIARARQRNPEATPAEVIGTLEKMYVSALASTGAAVGGAAAAPGVGTGIALALSAGEALSSLELSALYVLSVAEVHGVPLDEIERRRILVLGILLGESSSKAIGRVAERTGQH
;
A
#
# COMPACT_ATOMS: atom_id res chain seq x y z
N MET A 1 6.44 9.39 -18.04
CA MET A 1 7.21 8.24 -17.49
C MET A 1 6.68 7.79 -16.13
N VAL A 2 6.57 8.66 -15.12
CA VAL A 2 5.99 8.35 -13.79
C VAL A 2 4.52 7.88 -13.86
N LEU A 3 3.71 8.52 -14.71
CA LEU A 3 2.28 8.23 -14.84
C LEU A 3 2.00 6.83 -15.44
N ASN A 4 2.71 6.43 -16.49
CA ASN A 4 2.62 5.07 -17.04
C ASN A 4 3.10 3.97 -16.08
N LEU A 5 4.05 4.27 -15.18
CA LEU A 5 4.44 3.32 -14.13
C LEU A 5 3.32 3.16 -13.10
N LEU A 6 2.67 4.27 -12.75
CA LEU A 6 1.50 4.28 -11.87
C LEU A 6 0.35 3.46 -12.48
N ASP A 7 0.02 3.71 -13.75
CA ASP A 7 -1.08 3.02 -14.45
C ASP A 7 -0.80 1.52 -14.63
N LYS A 8 0.46 1.14 -14.89
CA LYS A 8 0.88 -0.27 -14.92
C LYS A 8 0.81 -0.93 -13.55
N ALA A 9 1.26 -0.25 -12.49
CA ALA A 9 1.16 -0.77 -11.12
C ALA A 9 -0.31 -0.95 -10.70
N ILE A 10 -1.15 0.02 -11.06
CA ILE A 10 -2.60 0.03 -10.85
C ILE A 10 -3.29 -1.14 -11.59
N GLY A 11 -2.95 -1.37 -12.86
CA GLY A 11 -3.53 -2.45 -13.66
C GLY A 11 -3.06 -3.86 -13.28
N LEU A 12 -1.82 -4.00 -12.79
CA LEU A 12 -1.25 -5.28 -12.36
C LEU A 12 -1.74 -5.74 -10.99
N GLN A 13 -2.27 -4.83 -10.18
CA GLN A 13 -2.66 -5.12 -8.79
C GLN A 13 -4.06 -5.73 -8.65
N THR A 14 -4.96 -5.57 -9.62
CA THR A 14 -6.33 -6.15 -9.56
C THR A 14 -6.35 -7.68 -9.36
N PRO A 15 -5.57 -8.51 -10.08
CA PRO A 15 -5.55 -9.95 -9.82
C PRO A 15 -4.96 -10.29 -8.44
N LEU A 16 -3.97 -9.53 -7.95
CA LEU A 16 -3.36 -9.75 -6.64
C LEU A 16 -4.32 -9.39 -5.50
N VAL A 17 -5.01 -8.26 -5.62
CA VAL A 17 -6.02 -7.81 -4.65
C VAL A 17 -7.16 -8.85 -4.56
N ARG A 18 -7.72 -9.26 -5.70
CA ARG A 18 -8.76 -10.31 -5.73
C ARG A 18 -8.29 -11.62 -5.11
N LYS A 19 -7.06 -12.07 -5.42
CA LYS A 19 -6.47 -13.26 -4.80
C LYS A 19 -6.29 -13.10 -3.29
N ASN A 20 -5.96 -11.89 -2.82
CA ASN A 20 -5.79 -11.60 -1.42
C ASN A 20 -7.14 -11.65 -0.66
N ILE A 21 -8.17 -11.03 -1.22
CA ILE A 21 -9.54 -11.09 -0.71
C ILE A 21 -10.07 -12.53 -0.72
N ALA A 22 -9.83 -13.28 -1.80
CA ALA A 22 -10.20 -14.69 -1.89
C ALA A 22 -9.52 -15.53 -0.80
N ARG A 23 -8.25 -15.26 -0.48
CA ARG A 23 -7.56 -15.89 0.66
C ARG A 23 -8.20 -15.50 2.00
N ALA A 24 -8.53 -14.23 2.20
CA ALA A 24 -9.19 -13.78 3.42
C ALA A 24 -10.57 -14.44 3.62
N ARG A 25 -11.31 -14.71 2.53
CA ARG A 25 -12.60 -15.41 2.54
C ARG A 25 -12.49 -16.94 2.52
N GLN A 26 -11.30 -17.52 2.34
CA GLN A 26 -11.14 -18.95 2.11
C GLN A 26 -11.73 -19.82 3.23
N ARG A 27 -11.63 -19.37 4.48
CA ARG A 27 -12.18 -20.07 5.65
C ARG A 27 -13.65 -19.78 5.93
N ASN A 28 -14.13 -18.62 5.49
CA ASN A 28 -15.52 -18.21 5.66
C ASN A 28 -15.97 -17.40 4.42
N PRO A 29 -16.57 -18.07 3.41
CA PRO A 29 -17.02 -17.41 2.19
C PRO A 29 -18.04 -16.30 2.46
N GLU A 30 -18.91 -16.49 3.44
CA GLU A 30 -20.00 -15.59 3.86
C GLU A 30 -19.53 -14.49 4.83
N ALA A 31 -18.21 -14.34 5.04
CA ALA A 31 -17.68 -13.32 5.94
C ALA A 31 -18.17 -11.91 5.56
N THR A 32 -18.61 -11.16 6.57
CA THR A 32 -18.96 -9.75 6.43
C THR A 32 -17.72 -8.94 6.00
N PRO A 33 -17.89 -7.75 5.40
CA PRO A 33 -16.76 -6.90 5.02
C PRO A 33 -15.77 -6.64 6.18
N ALA A 34 -16.28 -6.40 7.40
CA ALA A 34 -15.47 -6.16 8.59
C ALA A 34 -14.60 -7.39 8.96
N GLU A 35 -15.16 -8.60 8.88
CA GLU A 35 -14.43 -9.84 9.17
C GLU A 35 -13.35 -10.13 8.12
N VAL A 36 -13.63 -9.81 6.85
CA VAL A 36 -12.63 -9.91 5.78
C VAL A 36 -11.49 -8.94 6.01
N ILE A 37 -11.79 -7.69 6.37
CA ILE A 37 -10.77 -6.68 6.69
C ILE A 37 -9.92 -7.12 7.88
N GLY A 38 -10.53 -7.62 8.96
CA GLY A 38 -9.78 -8.14 10.10
C GLY A 38 -8.88 -9.34 9.74
N THR A 39 -9.27 -10.14 8.75
CA THR A 39 -8.42 -11.23 8.23
C THR A 39 -7.28 -10.70 7.37
N LEU A 40 -7.55 -9.72 6.51
CA LEU A 40 -6.54 -9.04 5.69
C LEU A 40 -5.49 -8.34 6.56
N GLU A 41 -5.91 -7.71 7.66
CA GLU A 41 -5.01 -7.07 8.63
C GLU A 41 -4.07 -8.10 9.28
N LYS A 42 -4.61 -9.23 9.75
CA LYS A 42 -3.80 -10.33 10.32
C LYS A 42 -2.78 -10.85 9.31
N MET A 43 -3.18 -11.00 8.05
CA MET A 43 -2.26 -11.41 6.97
C MET A 43 -1.16 -10.38 6.73
N TYR A 44 -1.49 -9.09 6.71
CA TYR A 44 -0.53 -7.99 6.56
C TYR A 44 0.48 -7.97 7.71
N VAL A 45 0.00 -7.96 8.96
CA VAL A 45 0.85 -7.96 10.16
C VAL A 45 1.75 -9.19 10.17
N SER A 46 1.22 -10.37 9.85
CA SER A 46 2.02 -11.59 9.78
C SER A 46 3.11 -11.53 8.72
N ALA A 47 2.83 -10.96 7.54
CA ALA A 47 3.81 -10.84 6.46
C ALA A 47 4.90 -9.80 6.78
N LEU A 48 4.52 -8.70 7.43
CA LEU A 48 5.47 -7.69 7.88
C LEU A 48 6.40 -8.25 8.97
N ALA A 49 5.82 -8.98 9.94
CA ALA A 49 6.58 -9.65 10.98
C ALA A 49 7.54 -10.70 10.43
N SER A 50 7.12 -11.49 9.42
CA SER A 50 8.02 -12.48 8.82
C SER A 50 9.19 -11.85 8.06
N THR A 51 8.97 -10.67 7.45
CA THR A 51 10.02 -9.93 6.75
C THR A 51 11.06 -9.38 7.74
N GLY A 52 10.60 -8.74 8.83
CA GLY A 52 11.50 -8.21 9.86
C GLY A 52 12.29 -9.30 10.62
N ALA A 53 11.68 -10.46 10.86
CA ALA A 53 12.37 -11.60 11.46
C ALA A 53 13.50 -12.14 10.57
N ALA A 54 13.30 -12.17 9.25
CA ALA A 54 14.31 -12.64 8.30
C ALA A 54 15.53 -11.70 8.25
N VAL A 55 15.32 -10.39 8.22
CA VAL A 55 16.41 -9.41 8.16
C VAL A 55 17.15 -9.31 9.50
N GLY A 56 16.42 -9.31 10.62
CA GLY A 56 17.04 -9.37 11.96
C GLY A 56 17.88 -10.63 12.18
N GLY A 57 17.42 -11.78 11.68
CA GLY A 57 18.17 -13.03 11.70
C GLY A 57 19.42 -13.01 10.80
N ALA A 58 19.31 -12.45 9.59
CA ALA A 58 20.43 -12.33 8.67
C ALA A 58 21.52 -11.37 9.17
N ALA A 59 21.15 -10.28 9.85
CA ALA A 59 22.10 -9.33 10.44
C ALA A 59 22.95 -9.93 11.58
N ALA A 60 22.46 -11.01 12.22
CA ALA A 60 23.19 -11.72 13.27
C ALA A 60 24.16 -12.80 12.72
N ALA A 61 24.13 -13.08 11.41
CA ALA A 61 24.97 -14.11 10.80
C ALA A 61 26.41 -13.61 10.57
N PRO A 62 27.45 -14.31 11.06
CA PRO A 62 28.83 -13.97 10.78
C PRO A 62 29.12 -14.02 9.27
N GLY A 63 29.72 -12.95 8.73
CA GLY A 63 30.15 -12.89 7.32
C GLY A 63 29.17 -12.22 6.35
N VAL A 64 28.04 -11.68 6.81
CA VAL A 64 27.19 -10.80 5.99
C VAL A 64 27.89 -9.44 5.85
N GLY A 65 28.48 -9.20 4.68
CA GLY A 65 29.14 -7.92 4.39
C GLY A 65 28.15 -6.75 4.28
N THR A 66 28.62 -5.52 4.54
CA THR A 66 27.82 -4.29 4.52
C THR A 66 27.01 -4.10 3.24
N GLY A 67 27.55 -4.49 2.07
CA GLY A 67 26.83 -4.38 0.79
C GLY A 67 25.61 -5.29 0.69
N ILE A 68 25.70 -6.52 1.23
CA ILE A 68 24.57 -7.47 1.27
C ILE A 68 23.52 -6.99 2.27
N ALA A 69 23.95 -6.51 3.43
CA ALA A 69 23.05 -5.93 4.44
C ALA A 69 22.25 -4.75 3.87
N LEU A 70 22.90 -3.81 3.17
CA LEU A 70 22.23 -2.66 2.55
C LEU A 70 21.23 -3.08 1.47
N ALA A 71 21.58 -4.05 0.62
CA ALA A 71 20.68 -4.57 -0.40
C ALA A 71 19.44 -5.25 0.22
N LEU A 72 19.62 -6.02 1.29
CA LEU A 72 18.53 -6.64 2.04
C LEU A 72 17.61 -5.59 2.67
N SER A 73 18.15 -4.55 3.31
CA SER A 73 17.35 -3.47 3.89
C SER A 73 16.57 -2.67 2.84
N ALA A 74 17.18 -2.40 1.68
CA ALA A 74 16.49 -1.74 0.57
C ALA A 74 15.37 -2.62 0.00
N GLY A 75 15.61 -3.93 -0.14
CA GLY A 75 14.60 -4.91 -0.56
C GLY A 75 13.44 -5.03 0.43
N GLU A 76 13.72 -5.03 1.72
CA GLU A 76 12.71 -5.04 2.79
C GLU A 76 11.84 -3.78 2.75
N ALA A 77 12.44 -2.59 2.58
CA ALA A 77 11.67 -1.34 2.48
C ALA A 77 10.70 -1.36 1.28
N LEU A 78 11.15 -1.83 0.11
CA LEU A 78 10.31 -1.98 -1.08
C LEU A 78 9.18 -3.00 -0.85
N SER A 79 9.49 -4.16 -0.28
CA SER A 79 8.50 -5.20 0.04
C SER A 79 7.45 -4.71 1.04
N SER A 80 7.85 -3.92 2.03
CA SER A 80 6.94 -3.31 3.01
C SER A 80 5.96 -2.34 2.35
N LEU A 81 6.44 -1.52 1.41
CA LEU A 81 5.60 -0.62 0.63
C LEU A 81 4.60 -1.39 -0.25
N GLU A 82 5.05 -2.47 -0.91
CA GLU A 82 4.18 -3.32 -1.72
C GLU A 82 3.09 -4.01 -0.89
N LEU A 83 3.44 -4.54 0.28
CA LEU A 83 2.48 -5.15 1.22
C LEU A 83 1.46 -4.13 1.72
N SER A 84 1.92 -2.92 2.06
CA SER A 84 1.05 -1.83 2.50
C SER A 84 0.07 -1.40 1.41
N ALA A 85 0.55 -1.26 0.16
CA ALA A 85 -0.29 -0.93 -0.98
C ALA A 85 -1.33 -2.04 -1.26
N LEU A 86 -0.91 -3.30 -1.24
CA LEU A 86 -1.81 -4.44 -1.43
C LEU A 86 -2.90 -4.49 -0.35
N TYR A 87 -2.54 -4.23 0.92
CA TYR A 87 -3.49 -4.18 2.03
C TYR A 87 -4.54 -3.08 1.82
N VAL A 88 -4.10 -1.84 1.59
CA VAL A 88 -5.01 -0.69 1.41
C VAL A 88 -5.94 -0.89 0.22
N LEU A 89 -5.44 -1.41 -0.90
CA LEU A 89 -6.27 -1.69 -2.07
C LEU A 89 -7.27 -2.82 -1.83
N SER A 90 -6.89 -3.84 -1.07
CA SER A 90 -7.80 -4.93 -0.67
C SER A 90 -8.92 -4.42 0.22
N VAL A 91 -8.62 -3.54 1.18
CA VAL A 91 -9.63 -2.91 2.05
C VAL A 91 -10.57 -2.02 1.23
N ALA A 92 -10.02 -1.21 0.31
CA ALA A 92 -10.83 -0.36 -0.57
C ALA A 92 -11.79 -1.17 -1.46
N GLU A 93 -11.31 -2.27 -2.05
CA GLU A 93 -12.13 -3.17 -2.88
C GLU A 93 -13.22 -3.88 -2.05
N VAL A 94 -12.93 -4.28 -0.80
CA VAL A 94 -13.93 -4.86 0.12
C VAL A 94 -15.02 -3.84 0.51
N HIS A 95 -14.68 -2.57 0.64
CA HIS A 95 -15.65 -1.49 0.86
C HIS A 95 -16.43 -1.10 -0.41
N GLY A 96 -16.18 -1.73 -1.55
CA GLY A 96 -16.86 -1.42 -2.79
C GLY A 96 -16.50 -0.04 -3.34
N VAL A 97 -15.34 0.52 -2.97
CA VAL A 97 -14.83 1.72 -3.63
C VAL A 97 -14.52 1.33 -5.07
N PRO A 98 -15.19 1.91 -6.08
CA PRO A 98 -14.96 1.56 -7.47
C PRO A 98 -13.54 1.99 -7.84
N LEU A 99 -12.66 1.00 -7.95
CA LEU A 99 -11.26 1.19 -8.36
C LEU A 99 -11.13 1.11 -9.89
N ASP A 100 -12.16 0.65 -10.59
CA ASP A 100 -12.24 0.29 -12.00
C ASP A 100 -11.85 1.41 -12.99
N GLU A 101 -11.96 2.68 -12.60
CA GLU A 101 -11.41 3.80 -13.38
C GLU A 101 -9.99 4.16 -12.94
N ILE A 102 -9.03 3.99 -13.85
CA ILE A 102 -7.63 4.41 -13.69
C ILE A 102 -7.54 5.88 -13.24
N GLU A 103 -8.38 6.76 -13.80
CA GLU A 103 -8.46 8.18 -13.46
C GLU A 103 -8.79 8.42 -11.98
N ARG A 104 -9.73 7.66 -11.42
CA ARG A 104 -10.17 7.81 -10.02
C ARG A 104 -9.11 7.31 -9.05
N ARG A 105 -8.44 6.20 -9.41
CA ARG A 105 -7.32 5.63 -8.65
C ARG A 105 -6.12 6.58 -8.63
N ARG A 106 -5.85 7.26 -9.75
CA ARG A 106 -4.85 8.31 -9.89
C ARG A 106 -5.15 9.52 -9.01
N ILE A 107 -6.39 9.98 -8.96
CA ILE A 107 -6.83 11.08 -8.09
C ILE A 107 -6.60 10.74 -6.60
N LEU A 108 -6.93 9.51 -6.19
CA LEU A 108 -6.79 9.08 -4.80
C LEU A 108 -5.32 8.99 -4.36
N VAL A 109 -4.45 8.43 -5.21
CA VAL A 109 -3.00 8.37 -4.97
C VAL A 109 -2.37 9.76 -4.94
N LEU A 110 -2.76 10.64 -5.86
CA LEU A 110 -2.31 12.03 -5.85
C LEU A 110 -2.75 12.76 -4.57
N GLY A 111 -3.99 12.56 -4.11
CA GLY A 111 -4.49 13.13 -2.87
C GLY A 111 -3.70 12.68 -1.63
N ILE A 112 -3.28 11.42 -1.58
CA ILE A 112 -2.43 10.88 -0.50
C ILE A 112 -1.01 11.46 -0.58
N LEU A 113 -0.42 11.51 -1.79
CA LEU A 113 0.93 12.08 -2.01
C LEU A 113 0.99 13.59 -1.71
N LEU A 114 -0.10 14.31 -1.94
CA LEU A 114 -0.24 15.73 -1.62
C LEU A 114 -0.51 15.95 -0.12
N GLY A 115 -1.04 14.94 0.58
CA GLY A 115 -1.29 14.92 2.02
C GLY A 115 -2.11 16.12 2.54
N GLU A 116 -2.09 16.29 3.86
CA GLU A 116 -2.70 17.43 4.59
C GLU A 116 -2.16 18.81 4.13
N SER A 117 -1.09 18.84 3.34
CA SER A 117 -0.48 20.09 2.83
C SER A 117 -1.33 20.79 1.76
N SER A 118 -2.34 20.13 1.19
CA SER A 118 -3.26 20.78 0.23
C SER A 118 -4.18 21.82 0.88
N SER A 119 -4.61 21.64 2.14
CA SER A 119 -5.47 22.63 2.79
C SER A 119 -4.73 23.95 3.05
N LYS A 120 -3.45 23.88 3.42
CA LYS A 120 -2.58 25.05 3.63
C LYS A 120 -2.14 25.72 2.32
N ALA A 121 -2.08 24.98 1.21
CA ALA A 121 -1.78 25.55 -0.10
C ALA A 121 -2.98 26.33 -0.67
N ILE A 122 -4.20 25.81 -0.49
CA ILE A 122 -5.43 26.50 -0.91
C ILE A 122 -5.67 27.74 -0.04
N GLY A 123 -5.42 27.68 1.28
CA GLY A 123 -5.53 28.84 2.17
C GLY A 123 -4.60 30.00 1.80
N ARG A 124 -3.34 29.71 1.42
CA ARG A 124 -2.37 30.75 1.01
C ARG A 124 -2.64 31.36 -0.35
N VAL A 125 -3.32 30.63 -1.25
CA VAL A 125 -3.77 31.17 -2.54
C VAL A 125 -5.04 32.00 -2.34
N ALA A 126 -5.98 31.54 -1.51
CA ALA A 126 -7.19 32.29 -1.17
C ALA A 126 -6.90 33.62 -0.46
N GLU A 127 -5.95 33.64 0.49
CA GLU A 127 -5.48 34.88 1.15
C GLU A 127 -4.89 35.90 0.15
N ARG A 128 -4.26 35.43 -0.93
CA ARG A 128 -3.66 36.30 -1.95
C ARG A 128 -4.66 36.93 -2.91
N THR A 129 -5.87 36.39 -3.00
CA THR A 129 -6.97 36.90 -3.84
C THR A 129 -8.00 37.72 -3.06
N GLY A 130 -7.85 37.84 -1.72
CA GLY A 130 -8.70 38.68 -0.86
C GLY A 130 -8.15 40.08 -0.59
N GLN A 131 -7.01 40.45 -1.18
CA GLN A 131 -6.49 41.82 -1.17
C GLN A 131 -6.40 42.36 -2.61
N HIS A 132 -7.55 42.55 -3.24
CA HIS A 132 -7.77 43.57 -4.28
C HIS A 132 -9.21 44.06 -4.18
#